data_AF-A0A484MPR9-F1
#
_entry.id   AF-A0A484MPR9-F1
#
_cell.length_a   1.000
_cell.length_b   1.000
_cell.length_c   1.000
_cell.angle_alpha   90.00
_cell.angle_beta   90.00
_cell.angle_gamma   90.00
#
_symmetry.space_group_name_H-M   'P 1'
#
loop_
_entity.id
_entity.type
_entity.pdbx_description
1 polymer ?
#
loop_
_entity_poly.entity_id
_entity_poly.type
_entity_poly.pdbx_seq_one_letter_code
_entity_poly.pdbx_strand_id
1 'polypeptide(L)'
;MDYAFEFIIKNGGIDTEADYPYTGFDGRCDQTRKNANVVSIDGYVDVTPYNEKALQEAVARQPVSVAIEAGGRDFQLYSSGIFTGSCGTDVDHGVTVVGYGAENGVEYWIVKNSWGAFWGESGYLRMQRNVKDSNGLCGIAIEPSYPTKNGANPPNPGPSPPSPVQPPNLCDEYTECSSGTTCCCVFPFGNYCFAWGCCPLESATCCEDHYSCCPHDYPICHVRQGTCSMSKDNPLGVKAMRRTPAKRIRNNRMKTASS
;
A
#
# COMPACT_ATOMS: atom_id res chain seq x y z
N MET A 1 -0.83 10.25 -14.43
CA MET A 1 -1.40 9.89 -13.08
C MET A 1 -2.62 10.76 -12.76
N ASP A 2 -3.35 11.20 -13.77
CA ASP A 2 -3.98 12.52 -13.69
C ASP A 2 -5.33 12.48 -12.99
N TYR A 3 -6.03 11.34 -13.11
CA TYR A 3 -7.25 11.09 -12.35
C TYR A 3 -7.05 11.16 -10.84
N ALA A 4 -5.86 10.80 -10.33
CA ALA A 4 -5.53 10.92 -8.92
C ALA A 4 -5.39 12.41 -8.52
N PHE A 5 -4.72 13.23 -9.34
CA PHE A 5 -4.64 14.67 -9.10
C PHE A 5 -6.02 15.34 -9.18
N GLU A 6 -6.81 14.99 -10.19
CA GLU A 6 -8.18 15.48 -10.35
C GLU A 6 -9.07 15.13 -9.15
N PHE A 7 -8.90 13.93 -8.58
CA PHE A 7 -9.56 13.54 -7.35
C PHE A 7 -9.15 14.46 -6.19
N ILE A 8 -7.86 14.71 -5.98
CA ILE A 8 -7.38 15.58 -4.89
C ILE A 8 -7.99 16.98 -4.99
N ILE A 9 -8.06 17.54 -6.21
CA ILE A 9 -8.67 18.85 -6.48
C ILE A 9 -10.15 18.83 -6.09
N LYS A 10 -10.92 17.88 -6.62
CA LYS A 10 -12.38 17.77 -6.39
C LYS A 10 -12.74 17.41 -4.96
N ASN A 11 -11.88 16.66 -4.29
CA ASN A 11 -12.07 16.23 -2.91
C ASN A 11 -11.74 17.34 -1.89
N GLY A 12 -11.13 18.45 -2.34
CA GLY A 12 -10.70 19.54 -1.48
C GLY A 12 -9.38 19.25 -0.74
N GLY A 13 -8.65 18.22 -1.16
CA GLY A 13 -7.40 17.79 -0.57
C GLY A 13 -7.28 16.27 -0.43
N ILE A 14 -6.20 15.86 0.21
CA ILE A 14 -5.88 14.47 0.56
C ILE A 14 -5.47 14.38 2.02
N ASP A 15 -5.85 13.28 2.66
CA ASP A 15 -5.50 12.97 4.05
C ASP A 15 -4.03 12.56 4.19
N THR A 16 -3.53 12.54 5.43
CA THR A 16 -2.21 11.99 5.70
C THR A 16 -2.27 10.46 5.79
N GLU A 17 -1.13 9.80 5.57
CA GLU A 17 -1.00 8.34 5.78
C GLU A 17 -1.39 7.92 7.21
N ALA A 18 -1.18 8.78 8.21
CA ALA A 18 -1.57 8.48 9.58
C ALA A 18 -3.09 8.48 9.79
N ASP A 19 -3.80 9.35 9.06
CA ASP A 19 -5.26 9.48 9.12
C ASP A 19 -5.96 8.41 8.26
N TYR A 20 -5.37 8.07 7.11
CA TYR A 20 -5.88 7.06 6.18
C TYR A 20 -4.78 6.06 5.76
N PRO A 21 -4.43 5.09 6.64
CA PRO A 21 -3.34 4.15 6.37
C PRO A 21 -3.60 3.23 5.18
N TYR A 22 -2.54 2.91 4.44
CA TYR A 22 -2.56 1.93 3.37
C TYR A 22 -2.81 0.52 3.89
N THR A 23 -3.77 -0.18 3.28
CA THR A 23 -4.15 -1.56 3.65
C THR A 23 -3.73 -2.61 2.65
N GLY A 24 -3.26 -2.22 1.45
CA GLY A 24 -2.86 -3.17 0.40
C GLY A 24 -4.00 -3.69 -0.48
N PHE A 25 -5.25 -3.30 -0.22
CA PHE A 25 -6.42 -3.72 -0.99
C PHE A 25 -7.48 -2.62 -1.01
N ASP A 26 -8.27 -2.60 -2.09
CA ASP A 26 -9.39 -1.68 -2.21
C ASP A 26 -10.46 -2.00 -1.16
N GLY A 27 -10.79 -0.99 -0.35
CA GLY A 27 -11.86 -1.04 0.64
C GLY A 27 -12.99 -0.08 0.29
N ARG A 28 -14.06 -0.10 1.10
CA ARG A 28 -15.07 0.96 1.06
C ARG A 28 -14.44 2.26 1.57
N CYS A 29 -14.67 3.37 0.86
CA CYS A 29 -14.25 4.70 1.32
C CYS A 29 -14.79 4.98 2.73
N ASP A 30 -13.87 5.10 3.70
CA ASP A 30 -14.19 5.38 5.10
C ASP A 30 -14.38 6.89 5.29
N GLN A 31 -15.64 7.32 5.27
CA GLN A 31 -16.02 8.72 5.46
C GLN A 31 -15.61 9.27 6.83
N THR A 32 -15.36 8.42 7.83
CA THR A 32 -14.95 8.87 9.17
C THR A 32 -13.48 9.29 9.21
N ARG A 33 -12.65 8.72 8.31
CA ARG A 33 -11.22 9.02 8.16
C ARG A 33 -10.94 10.15 7.19
N LYS A 34 -11.90 10.50 6.33
CA LYS A 34 -11.83 11.57 5.31
C LYS A 34 -11.68 13.00 5.86
N ASN A 35 -11.61 13.17 7.18
CA ASN A 35 -11.88 14.46 7.81
C ASN A 35 -10.67 15.39 7.88
N ALA A 36 -9.48 14.98 7.41
CA ALA A 36 -8.27 15.75 7.61
C ALA A 36 -7.92 16.65 6.41
N ASN A 37 -8.05 16.16 5.16
CA ASN A 37 -7.77 16.86 3.90
C ASN A 37 -6.61 17.87 4.03
N VAL A 38 -5.47 17.40 4.54
CA VAL A 38 -4.42 18.27 5.10
C VAL A 38 -3.65 19.02 4.00
N VAL A 39 -3.59 18.45 2.80
CA VAL A 39 -2.91 19.06 1.65
C VAL A 39 -3.86 19.12 0.47
N SER A 40 -3.96 20.30 -0.14
CA SER A 40 -4.64 20.51 -1.42
C SER A 40 -3.66 20.88 -2.53
N ILE A 41 -4.09 20.65 -3.76
CA ILE A 41 -3.41 21.10 -4.98
C ILE A 41 -4.39 21.93 -5.80
N ASP A 42 -3.87 22.86 -6.60
CA ASP A 42 -4.70 23.82 -7.36
C ASP A 42 -4.94 23.37 -8.81
N GLY A 43 -4.20 22.35 -9.24
CA GLY A 43 -4.19 21.84 -10.61
C GLY A 43 -3.10 20.79 -10.78
N TYR A 44 -2.93 20.32 -12.01
CA TYR A 44 -1.79 19.52 -12.43
C TYR A 44 -1.40 19.90 -13.85
N VAL A 45 -0.19 19.52 -14.24
CA VAL A 45 0.36 19.78 -15.57
C VAL A 45 0.92 18.49 -16.13
N ASP A 46 0.53 18.18 -17.35
CA ASP A 46 1.18 17.15 -18.16
C ASP A 46 2.43 17.77 -18.78
N VAL A 47 3.58 17.13 -18.54
CA VAL A 47 4.82 17.48 -19.22
C VAL A 47 4.71 17.04 -20.67
N THR A 48 5.30 17.80 -21.59
CA THR A 48 5.32 17.46 -23.01
C THR A 48 5.77 16.00 -23.23
N PRO A 49 4.90 15.14 -23.77
CA PRO A 49 5.22 13.73 -23.99
C PRO A 49 6.41 13.55 -24.95
N TYR A 50 7.11 12.44 -24.79
CA TYR A 50 8.23 12.01 -25.62
C TYR A 50 9.41 13.00 -25.64
N ASN A 51 9.58 13.74 -24.54
CA ASN A 51 10.57 14.79 -24.44
C ASN A 51 11.28 14.76 -23.08
N GLU A 52 12.37 13.99 -23.00
CA GLU A 52 13.18 13.88 -21.78
C GLU A 52 13.75 15.23 -21.31
N LYS A 53 13.94 16.20 -22.21
CA LYS A 53 14.37 17.56 -21.83
C LYS A 53 13.26 18.31 -21.09
N ALA A 54 12.01 18.23 -21.57
CA ALA A 54 10.87 18.82 -20.88
C ALA A 54 10.65 18.14 -19.51
N LEU A 55 10.81 16.82 -19.45
CA LEU A 55 10.80 16.08 -18.18
C LEU A 55 11.92 16.55 -17.24
N GLN A 56 13.13 16.74 -17.76
CA GLN A 56 14.27 17.24 -16.98
C GLN A 56 13.97 18.62 -16.35
N GLU A 57 13.42 19.53 -17.15
CA GLU A 57 13.06 20.88 -16.71
C GLU A 57 11.98 20.87 -15.63
N ALA A 58 11.03 19.93 -15.69
CA ALA A 58 10.01 19.73 -14.66
C ALA A 58 10.60 19.13 -13.38
N VAL A 59 11.41 18.06 -13.51
CA VAL A 59 12.08 17.38 -12.38
C VAL A 59 13.01 18.31 -11.61
N ALA A 60 13.64 19.27 -12.30
CA ALA A 60 14.48 20.29 -11.67
C ALA A 60 13.73 21.19 -10.68
N ARG A 61 12.40 21.28 -10.79
CA ARG A 61 11.55 22.13 -9.94
C ARG A 61 10.87 21.35 -8.83
N GLN A 62 10.49 20.10 -9.10
CA GLN A 62 9.77 19.24 -8.16
C GLN A 62 9.78 17.78 -8.65
N PRO A 63 9.45 16.80 -7.79
CA PRO A 63 9.21 15.43 -8.23
C PRO A 63 8.07 15.35 -9.26
N VAL A 64 8.23 14.46 -10.24
CA VAL A 64 7.28 14.23 -11.34
C VAL A 64 6.82 12.78 -11.32
N SER A 65 5.52 12.55 -11.39
CA SER A 65 4.96 11.22 -11.55
C SER A 65 5.11 10.80 -13.01
N VAL A 66 5.60 9.59 -13.27
CA VAL A 66 5.76 9.02 -14.62
C VAL A 66 5.25 7.59 -14.68
N ALA A 67 4.89 7.13 -15.87
CA ALA A 67 4.62 5.72 -16.16
C ALA A 67 5.83 5.07 -16.85
N ILE A 68 6.08 3.80 -16.55
CA ILE A 68 7.13 2.99 -17.17
C ILE A 68 6.63 1.58 -17.45
N GLU A 69 7.30 0.85 -18.33
CA GLU A 69 7.19 -0.62 -18.44
C GLU A 69 8.12 -1.28 -17.42
N ALA A 70 7.56 -2.01 -16.46
CA ALA A 70 8.28 -2.65 -15.36
C ALA A 70 8.16 -4.19 -15.35
N GLY A 71 7.49 -4.77 -16.35
CA GLY A 71 7.27 -6.21 -16.50
C GLY A 71 8.52 -7.00 -16.92
N GLY A 72 9.50 -6.35 -17.54
CA GLY A 72 10.74 -6.96 -18.01
C GLY A 72 11.59 -7.58 -16.90
N ARG A 73 12.23 -8.73 -17.20
CA ARG A 73 13.08 -9.46 -16.24
C ARG A 73 14.27 -8.62 -15.73
N ASP A 74 14.87 -7.81 -16.60
CA ASP A 74 15.99 -6.96 -16.23
C ASP A 74 15.56 -5.92 -15.17
N PHE A 75 14.35 -5.36 -15.31
CA PHE A 75 13.80 -4.42 -14.35
C PHE A 75 13.48 -5.11 -13.01
N GLN A 76 12.76 -6.23 -13.05
CA GLN A 76 12.39 -6.98 -11.84
C GLN A 76 13.60 -7.36 -10.98
N LEU A 77 14.71 -7.75 -11.61
CA LEU A 77 15.93 -8.20 -10.95
C LEU A 77 16.96 -7.08 -10.69
N TYR A 78 16.61 -5.82 -10.97
CA TYR A 78 17.49 -4.69 -10.71
C TYR A 78 17.87 -4.61 -9.21
N SER A 79 19.16 -4.40 -8.97
CA SER A 79 19.72 -4.28 -7.61
C SER A 79 20.51 -3.00 -7.40
N SER A 80 21.33 -2.58 -8.37
CA SER A 80 22.15 -1.35 -8.26
C SER A 80 22.74 -0.93 -9.61
N GLY A 81 23.31 0.27 -9.65
CA GLY A 81 23.96 0.83 -10.84
C GLY A 81 22.99 1.61 -11.72
N ILE A 82 23.50 2.15 -12.83
CA ILE A 82 22.64 2.79 -13.84
C ILE A 82 22.02 1.67 -14.69
N PHE A 83 20.71 1.56 -14.61
CA PHE A 83 19.92 0.62 -15.38
C PHE A 83 19.93 1.01 -16.86
N THR A 84 20.49 0.10 -17.66
CA THR A 84 20.50 0.12 -19.13
C THR A 84 19.88 -1.18 -19.70
N GLY A 85 19.07 -1.86 -18.89
CA GLY A 85 18.48 -3.15 -19.23
C GLY A 85 17.42 -3.03 -20.32
N SER A 86 17.00 -4.17 -20.87
CA SER A 86 15.97 -4.21 -21.90
C SER A 86 14.58 -4.05 -21.30
N CYS A 87 13.79 -3.17 -21.91
CA CYS A 87 12.38 -2.94 -21.65
C CYS A 87 11.71 -2.40 -22.92
N GLY A 88 10.40 -2.60 -23.04
CA GLY A 88 9.53 -2.02 -24.05
C GLY A 88 8.95 -0.68 -23.61
N THR A 89 7.83 -0.30 -24.22
CA THR A 89 7.14 0.98 -23.99
C THR A 89 5.65 0.81 -23.69
N ASP A 90 5.20 -0.43 -23.49
CA ASP A 90 3.85 -0.75 -23.05
C ASP A 90 3.78 -0.49 -21.54
N VAL A 91 3.69 0.78 -21.16
CA VAL A 91 3.77 1.23 -19.77
C VAL A 91 2.67 0.61 -18.91
N ASP A 92 3.05 0.08 -17.76
CA ASP A 92 2.19 -0.71 -16.87
C ASP A 92 2.33 -0.33 -15.39
N HIS A 93 3.30 0.53 -15.06
CA HIS A 93 3.67 0.82 -13.68
C HIS A 93 3.92 2.31 -13.43
N GLY A 94 3.29 2.86 -12.39
CA GLY A 94 3.45 4.25 -11.98
C GLY A 94 4.59 4.43 -10.96
N VAL A 95 5.50 5.36 -11.24
CA VAL A 95 6.66 5.68 -10.38
C VAL A 95 6.84 7.19 -10.25
N THR A 96 7.83 7.64 -9.46
CA THR A 96 8.13 9.07 -9.31
C THR A 96 9.58 9.35 -9.61
N VAL A 97 9.86 10.24 -10.55
CA VAL A 97 11.20 10.79 -10.77
C VAL A 97 11.45 11.89 -9.74
N VAL A 98 12.48 11.71 -8.91
CA VAL A 98 12.80 12.63 -7.79
C VAL A 98 14.09 13.41 -8.04
N GLY A 99 14.79 13.13 -9.13
CA GLY A 99 16.03 13.81 -9.49
C GLY A 99 16.68 13.20 -10.73
N TYR A 100 17.85 13.72 -11.08
CA TYR A 100 18.68 13.21 -12.16
C TYR A 100 20.16 13.52 -11.89
N GLY A 101 21.04 12.79 -12.54
CA GLY A 101 22.48 12.95 -12.41
C GLY A 101 23.24 12.49 -13.65
N ALA A 102 24.55 12.40 -13.49
CA ALA A 102 25.46 11.78 -14.44
C ALA A 102 26.60 11.13 -13.67
N GLU A 103 27.04 9.95 -14.12
CA GLU A 103 28.18 9.24 -13.56
C GLU A 103 28.93 8.54 -14.70
N ASN A 104 30.26 8.72 -14.76
CA ASN A 104 31.12 8.09 -15.77
C ASN A 104 30.65 8.29 -17.23
N GLY A 105 30.10 9.47 -17.54
CA GLY A 105 29.59 9.80 -18.87
C GLY A 105 28.21 9.24 -19.19
N VAL A 106 27.55 8.53 -18.26
CA VAL A 106 26.18 8.06 -18.39
C VAL A 106 25.26 8.93 -17.55
N GLU A 107 24.29 9.52 -18.21
CA GLU A 107 23.25 10.33 -17.60
C GLU A 107 22.11 9.44 -17.09
N TYR A 108 21.53 9.76 -15.93
CA TYR A 108 20.43 8.97 -15.35
C TYR A 108 19.35 9.82 -14.66
N TRP A 109 18.14 9.25 -14.58
CA TRP A 109 17.05 9.60 -13.68
C TRP A 109 17.22 8.91 -12.34
N ILE A 110 16.81 9.55 -11.24
CA ILE A 110 16.63 8.91 -9.93
C ILE A 110 15.13 8.69 -9.75
N VAL A 111 14.72 7.43 -9.75
CA VAL A 111 13.33 7.00 -9.75
C VAL A 111 13.01 6.32 -8.43
N LYS A 112 12.00 6.81 -7.72
CA LYS A 112 11.43 6.20 -6.52
C LYS A 112 10.39 5.17 -6.92
N ASN A 113 10.56 3.93 -6.46
CA ASN A 113 9.62 2.83 -6.68
C ASN A 113 8.76 2.55 -5.42
N SER A 114 7.76 1.68 -5.55
CA SER A 114 6.80 1.28 -4.52
C SER A 114 6.94 -0.19 -4.07
N TRP A 115 8.03 -0.87 -4.44
CA TRP A 115 8.28 -2.29 -4.10
C TRP A 115 9.10 -2.51 -2.81
N GLY A 116 9.15 -1.48 -1.96
CA GLY A 116 9.87 -1.53 -0.68
C GLY A 116 11.39 -1.33 -0.81
N ALA A 117 12.04 -1.15 0.35
CA ALA A 117 13.46 -0.78 0.42
C ALA A 117 14.42 -1.93 0.07
N PHE A 118 13.94 -3.17 -0.03
CA PHE A 118 14.79 -4.33 -0.37
C PHE A 118 15.05 -4.45 -1.87
N TRP A 119 14.27 -3.77 -2.70
CA TRP A 119 14.44 -3.75 -4.14
C TRP A 119 15.32 -2.59 -4.58
N GLY A 120 16.20 -2.82 -5.56
CA GLY A 120 17.09 -1.79 -6.09
C GLY A 120 17.97 -1.12 -5.03
N GLU A 121 18.24 0.17 -5.23
CA GLU A 121 19.08 0.99 -4.35
C GLU A 121 18.22 1.57 -3.23
N SER A 122 17.86 0.73 -2.23
CA SER A 122 16.97 1.13 -1.12
C SER A 122 15.57 1.58 -1.57
N GLY A 123 15.00 0.90 -2.56
CA GLY A 123 13.71 1.22 -3.17
C GLY A 123 13.78 2.22 -4.34
N TYR A 124 15.00 2.63 -4.73
CA TYR A 124 15.24 3.51 -5.86
C TYR A 124 15.90 2.79 -7.04
N LEU A 125 15.77 3.42 -8.19
CA LEU A 125 16.36 3.02 -9.45
C LEU A 125 17.09 4.21 -10.06
N ARG A 126 18.34 4.02 -10.49
CA ARG A 126 19.00 4.96 -11.40
C ARG A 126 18.77 4.49 -12.83
N MET A 127 17.87 5.12 -13.57
CA MET A 127 17.51 4.72 -14.93
C MET A 127 18.24 5.58 -15.96
N GLN A 128 18.87 4.99 -16.98
CA GLN A 128 19.53 5.78 -18.02
C GLN A 128 18.56 6.78 -18.66
N ARG A 129 19.03 8.02 -18.84
CA ARG A 129 18.30 9.09 -19.53
C ARG A 129 19.01 9.52 -20.80
N ASN A 130 18.30 10.28 -21.63
CA ASN A 130 18.76 10.77 -22.94
C ASN A 130 19.11 9.60 -23.88
N VAL A 131 18.28 8.57 -23.89
CA VAL A 131 18.41 7.48 -24.86
C VAL A 131 17.98 7.96 -26.25
N LYS A 132 18.30 7.19 -27.30
CA LYS A 132 17.93 7.57 -28.67
C LYS A 132 16.41 7.56 -28.91
N ASP A 133 15.69 6.74 -28.16
CA ASP A 133 14.24 6.65 -28.26
C ASP A 133 13.60 7.84 -27.54
N SER A 134 12.75 8.60 -28.25
CA SER A 134 12.02 9.72 -27.68
C SER A 134 11.04 9.32 -26.57
N ASN A 135 10.63 8.06 -26.51
CA ASN A 135 9.83 7.52 -25.40
C ASN A 135 10.60 7.54 -24.07
N GLY A 136 11.93 7.71 -24.10
CA GLY A 136 12.81 7.47 -22.97
C GLY A 136 12.93 5.97 -22.67
N LEU A 137 13.92 5.60 -21.85
CA LEU A 137 14.08 4.19 -21.48
C LEU A 137 12.83 3.71 -20.73
N CYS A 138 12.31 2.54 -21.10
CA CYS A 138 11.08 1.93 -20.57
C CYS A 138 9.82 2.80 -20.68
N GLY A 139 9.80 3.79 -21.60
CA GLY A 139 8.64 4.67 -21.77
C GLY A 139 8.52 5.80 -20.73
N ILE A 140 9.58 6.10 -19.97
CA ILE A 140 9.54 7.09 -18.88
C ILE A 140 9.07 8.50 -19.29
N ALA A 141 9.19 8.86 -20.58
CA ALA A 141 8.78 10.16 -21.09
C ALA A 141 7.37 10.16 -21.75
N ILE A 142 6.62 9.06 -21.70
CA ILE A 142 5.32 8.93 -22.38
C ILE A 142 4.21 9.67 -21.61
N GLU A 143 4.04 9.40 -20.31
CA GLU A 143 2.96 9.98 -19.49
C GLU A 143 3.46 10.72 -18.22
N PRO A 144 4.38 11.70 -18.34
CA PRO A 144 4.86 12.48 -17.20
C PRO A 144 3.87 13.59 -16.79
N SER A 145 3.51 13.63 -15.51
CA SER A 145 2.67 14.71 -14.96
C SER A 145 3.01 15.07 -13.52
N TYR A 146 2.69 16.30 -13.12
CA TYR A 146 2.97 16.78 -11.77
C TYR A 146 1.87 17.70 -11.23
N PRO A 147 1.62 17.70 -9.90
CA PRO A 147 0.64 18.59 -9.30
C PRO A 147 1.20 20.01 -9.19
N THR A 148 0.32 21.00 -9.26
CA THR A 148 0.65 22.42 -9.04
C THR A 148 0.07 22.90 -7.72
N LYS A 149 0.82 23.75 -7.03
CA LYS A 149 0.41 24.32 -5.75
C LYS A 149 0.82 25.79 -5.64
N ASN A 150 -0.19 26.65 -5.62
CA ASN A 150 -0.13 28.10 -5.49
C ASN A 150 -0.94 28.60 -4.29
N GLY A 151 -1.97 27.85 -3.88
CA GLY A 151 -2.86 28.17 -2.76
C GLY A 151 -2.37 27.60 -1.42
N ALA A 152 -2.83 28.25 -0.34
CA ALA A 152 -2.66 27.72 1.01
C ALA A 152 -3.42 26.38 1.16
N ASN A 153 -2.91 25.50 2.01
CA ASN A 153 -3.66 24.31 2.41
C ASN A 153 -4.95 24.70 3.15
N PRO A 154 -5.96 23.82 3.17
CA PRO A 154 -7.09 23.95 4.07
C PRO A 154 -6.62 24.15 5.52
N PRO A 155 -7.37 24.86 6.37
CA PRO A 155 -7.05 24.95 7.79
C PRO A 155 -6.91 23.54 8.35
N ASN A 156 -5.76 23.24 8.96
CA ASN A 156 -5.53 21.94 9.56
C ASN A 156 -6.66 21.69 10.59
N PRO A 157 -7.52 20.67 10.38
CA PRO A 157 -8.66 20.43 11.25
C PRO A 157 -8.27 19.95 12.65
N GLY A 158 -6.97 19.83 12.94
CA GLY A 158 -6.43 19.21 14.15
C GLY A 158 -6.19 17.72 13.92
N PRO A 159 -5.57 17.01 14.88
CA PRO A 159 -5.46 15.56 14.77
C PRO A 159 -6.88 14.98 14.60
N SER A 160 -7.05 14.11 13.60
CA SER A 160 -8.28 13.33 13.49
C SER A 160 -8.55 12.72 14.87
N PRO A 161 -9.81 12.76 15.38
CA PRO A 161 -10.17 11.93 16.52
C PRO A 161 -9.64 10.52 16.25
N PRO A 162 -9.01 9.84 17.24
CA PRO A 162 -8.53 8.49 17.01
C PRO A 162 -9.65 7.73 16.32
N SER A 163 -9.33 7.09 15.18
CA SER A 163 -10.28 6.29 14.40
C SER A 163 -11.24 5.63 15.38
N PRO A 164 -12.58 5.78 15.21
CA PRO A 164 -13.53 5.12 16.10
C PRO A 164 -13.03 3.70 16.27
N VAL A 165 -12.72 3.30 17.51
CA VAL A 165 -12.27 1.93 17.80
C VAL A 165 -13.29 1.07 17.07
N GLN A 166 -12.86 0.36 16.02
CA GLN A 166 -13.85 -0.37 15.22
C GLN A 166 -14.60 -1.24 16.21
N PRO A 167 -15.94 -1.30 16.09
CA PRO A 167 -16.74 -2.05 17.05
C PRO A 167 -16.10 -3.42 17.26
N PRO A 168 -16.00 -3.90 18.52
CA PRO A 168 -15.33 -5.14 18.83
C PRO A 168 -15.80 -6.24 17.87
N ASN A 169 -14.86 -7.03 17.35
CA ASN A 169 -15.15 -8.13 16.45
C ASN A 169 -15.84 -9.22 17.27
N LEU A 170 -17.18 -9.25 17.19
CA LEU A 170 -18.00 -10.25 17.86
C LEU A 170 -17.73 -11.60 17.21
N CYS A 171 -17.22 -12.54 18.00
CA CYS A 171 -17.02 -13.91 17.55
C CYS A 171 -18.33 -14.70 17.66
N ASP A 172 -19.09 -14.43 18.72
CA ASP A 172 -20.43 -14.92 18.96
C ASP A 172 -21.21 -13.96 19.88
N GLU A 173 -22.37 -14.36 20.39
CA GLU A 173 -23.22 -13.56 21.29
C GLU A 173 -22.55 -13.26 22.65
N TYR A 174 -21.54 -14.04 23.06
CA TYR A 174 -20.94 -13.99 24.39
C TYR A 174 -19.47 -13.56 24.39
N THR A 175 -18.84 -13.47 23.23
CA THR A 175 -17.39 -13.42 23.08
C THR A 175 -16.97 -12.45 21.99
N GLU A 176 -15.97 -11.64 22.29
CA GLU A 176 -15.43 -10.62 21.40
C GLU A 176 -13.90 -10.68 21.33
N CYS A 177 -13.39 -10.19 20.21
CA CYS A 177 -11.98 -9.86 20.02
C CYS A 177 -11.80 -8.36 19.79
N SER A 178 -10.58 -7.86 20.05
CA SER A 178 -10.23 -6.47 19.76
C SER A 178 -10.40 -6.14 18.27
N SER A 179 -10.62 -4.87 17.94
CA SER A 179 -10.55 -4.41 16.53
C SER A 179 -9.22 -4.84 15.89
N GLY A 180 -9.24 -5.15 14.60
CA GLY A 180 -8.06 -5.57 13.83
C GLY A 180 -7.66 -7.04 14.03
N THR A 181 -8.56 -7.86 14.57
CA THR A 181 -8.28 -9.28 14.85
C THR A 181 -9.32 -10.20 14.23
N THR A 182 -8.96 -11.46 14.00
CA THR A 182 -9.87 -12.46 13.44
C THR A 182 -10.29 -13.46 14.50
N CYS A 183 -11.60 -13.68 14.61
CA CYS A 183 -12.17 -14.72 15.47
C CYS A 183 -11.93 -16.10 14.87
N CYS A 184 -11.15 -16.92 15.56
CA CYS A 184 -10.86 -18.29 15.17
C CYS A 184 -11.42 -19.29 16.18
N CYS A 185 -12.14 -20.30 15.69
CA CYS A 185 -12.67 -21.33 16.56
C CYS A 185 -11.55 -22.20 17.15
N VAL A 186 -11.52 -22.29 18.47
CA VAL A 186 -10.55 -23.09 19.24
C VAL A 186 -11.15 -24.43 19.63
N PHE A 187 -12.46 -24.48 19.88
CA PHE A 187 -13.14 -25.72 20.29
C PHE A 187 -14.42 -25.95 19.48
N PRO A 188 -14.29 -26.51 18.25
CA PRO A 188 -15.44 -26.83 17.41
C PRO A 188 -16.10 -28.14 17.84
N PHE A 189 -17.43 -28.22 17.72
CA PHE A 189 -18.19 -29.45 17.83
C PHE A 189 -19.41 -29.38 16.90
N GLY A 190 -19.41 -30.20 15.85
CA GLY A 190 -20.33 -30.05 14.73
C GLY A 190 -20.16 -28.68 14.07
N ASN A 191 -21.27 -27.95 13.91
CA ASN A 191 -21.28 -26.60 13.35
C ASN A 191 -21.19 -25.49 14.41
N TYR A 192 -20.96 -25.83 15.68
CA TYR A 192 -20.91 -24.88 16.78
C TYR A 192 -19.47 -24.72 17.29
N CYS A 193 -19.13 -23.49 17.71
CA CYS A 193 -17.86 -23.20 18.36
C CYS A 193 -18.07 -22.89 19.85
N PHE A 194 -17.48 -23.71 20.72
CA PHE A 194 -17.61 -23.57 22.17
C PHE A 194 -16.58 -22.61 22.79
N ALA A 195 -15.50 -22.31 22.07
CA ALA A 195 -14.48 -21.38 22.52
C ALA A 195 -13.79 -20.71 21.33
N TRP A 196 -13.60 -19.39 21.45
CA TRP A 196 -12.97 -18.56 20.44
C TRP A 196 -11.60 -18.05 20.87
N GLY A 197 -10.72 -17.87 19.89
CA GLY A 197 -9.43 -17.21 20.04
C GLY A 197 -9.28 -16.08 19.02
N CYS A 198 -8.58 -15.03 19.40
CA CYS A 198 -8.29 -13.88 18.56
C CYS A 198 -6.94 -14.06 17.89
N CYS A 199 -6.95 -14.11 16.56
CA CYS A 199 -5.74 -13.96 15.78
C CYS A 199 -5.37 -12.48 15.69
N PRO A 200 -4.11 -12.07 15.97
CA PRO A 200 -3.68 -10.66 15.91
C PRO A 200 -3.48 -10.15 14.48
N LEU A 201 -4.35 -10.56 13.56
CA LEU A 201 -4.36 -10.21 12.15
C LEU A 201 -5.81 -10.06 11.68
N GLU A 202 -6.05 -9.12 10.77
CA GLU A 202 -7.32 -9.00 10.06
C GLU A 202 -7.45 -10.11 8.99
N SER A 203 -8.67 -10.61 8.81
CA SER A 203 -9.01 -11.64 7.80
C SER A 203 -8.09 -12.87 7.80
N ALA A 204 -7.60 -13.26 8.97
CA ALA A 204 -6.61 -14.31 9.12
C ALA A 204 -7.17 -15.71 8.77
N THR A 205 -6.31 -16.57 8.24
CA THR A 205 -6.64 -17.98 8.11
C THR A 205 -6.45 -18.70 9.45
N CYS A 206 -7.52 -19.29 9.97
CA CYS A 206 -7.50 -20.05 11.21
C CYS A 206 -6.96 -21.47 10.94
N CYS A 207 -5.76 -21.77 11.43
CA CYS A 207 -5.15 -23.08 11.25
C CYS A 207 -5.89 -24.21 12.01
N GLU A 208 -5.76 -25.43 11.50
CA GLU A 208 -6.40 -26.63 12.07
C GLU A 208 -5.82 -27.06 13.43
N ASP A 209 -4.67 -26.52 13.84
CA ASP A 209 -4.10 -26.75 15.16
C ASP A 209 -4.85 -26.05 16.29
N HIS A 210 -5.91 -25.29 15.96
CA HIS A 210 -6.73 -24.49 16.86
C HIS A 210 -5.97 -23.44 17.69
N TYR A 211 -4.70 -23.20 17.36
CA TYR A 211 -3.78 -22.41 18.18
C TYR A 211 -3.06 -21.33 17.38
N SER A 212 -2.78 -21.61 16.11
CA SER A 212 -2.09 -20.71 15.22
C SER A 212 -3.04 -20.12 14.19
N CYS A 213 -2.61 -19.02 13.59
CA CYS A 213 -3.27 -18.41 12.46
C CYS A 213 -2.23 -17.83 11.49
N CYS A 214 -2.63 -17.70 10.24
CA CYS A 214 -1.79 -17.18 9.18
C CYS A 214 -2.39 -15.90 8.59
N PRO A 215 -1.54 -14.99 8.08
CA PRO A 215 -2.01 -13.87 7.28
C PRO A 215 -2.86 -14.35 6.10
N HIS A 216 -3.83 -13.54 5.69
CA HIS A 216 -4.67 -13.85 4.54
C HIS A 216 -3.85 -14.16 3.26
N ASP A 217 -2.74 -13.45 3.06
CA ASP A 217 -1.86 -13.63 1.89
C ASP A 217 -1.05 -14.93 1.92
N TYR A 218 -0.97 -15.58 3.08
CA TYR A 218 -0.26 -16.84 3.29
C TYR A 218 -1.21 -17.88 3.90
N PRO A 219 -2.31 -18.26 3.23
CA PRO A 219 -3.40 -19.01 3.84
C PRO A 219 -3.03 -20.47 4.16
N ILE A 220 -1.94 -21.01 3.60
CA ILE A 220 -1.55 -22.39 3.81
C ILE A 220 -0.80 -22.54 5.14
N CYS A 221 -1.46 -23.16 6.13
CA CYS A 221 -0.88 -23.43 7.43
C CYS A 221 0.02 -24.68 7.44
N HIS A 222 1.31 -24.50 7.74
CA HIS A 222 2.24 -25.60 8.03
C HIS A 222 2.39 -25.78 9.53
N VAL A 223 1.35 -26.31 10.19
CA VAL A 223 1.22 -26.36 11.66
C VAL A 223 2.40 -27.03 12.38
N ARG A 224 3.04 -28.03 11.77
CA ARG A 224 4.22 -28.71 12.36
C ARG A 224 5.48 -27.85 12.32
N GLN A 225 5.59 -26.99 11.32
CA GLN A 225 6.73 -26.10 11.11
C GLN A 225 6.52 -24.73 11.76
N GLY A 226 5.27 -24.39 12.11
CA GLY A 226 4.91 -23.09 12.65
C GLY A 226 5.02 -21.97 11.61
N THR A 227 4.78 -22.28 10.34
CA THR A 227 4.92 -21.36 9.21
C THR A 227 3.67 -21.33 8.33
N CYS A 228 3.59 -20.30 7.50
CA CYS A 228 2.49 -20.02 6.58
C CYS A 228 3.07 -19.79 5.17
N SER A 229 2.44 -20.30 4.13
CA SER A 229 2.87 -20.10 2.74
C SER A 229 1.72 -19.64 1.84
N MET A 230 2.06 -18.98 0.72
CA MET A 230 1.06 -18.56 -0.29
C MET A 230 0.49 -19.77 -1.06
N SER A 231 1.30 -20.81 -1.25
CA SER A 231 0.93 -22.07 -1.91
C SER A 231 1.71 -23.24 -1.31
N LYS A 232 1.27 -24.47 -1.58
CA LYS A 232 1.86 -25.69 -0.98
C LYS A 232 3.34 -25.89 -1.32
N ASP A 233 3.80 -25.37 -2.46
CA ASP A 233 5.16 -25.57 -2.99
C ASP A 233 6.03 -24.30 -2.93
N ASN A 234 5.57 -23.24 -2.24
CA ASN A 234 6.32 -21.99 -2.15
C ASN A 234 7.52 -22.14 -1.17
N PRO A 235 8.78 -21.88 -1.62
CA PRO A 235 9.95 -21.99 -0.76
C PRO A 235 10.05 -20.88 0.29
N LEU A 236 9.25 -19.81 0.16
CA LEU A 236 9.18 -18.70 1.11
C LEU A 236 7.95 -18.83 2.00
N GLY A 237 8.18 -18.84 3.31
CA GLY A 237 7.12 -18.88 4.31
C GLY A 237 7.33 -17.84 5.40
N VAL A 238 6.22 -17.32 5.92
CA VAL A 238 6.21 -16.42 7.08
C VAL A 238 5.89 -17.21 8.35
N LYS A 239 6.28 -16.68 9.51
CA LYS A 239 5.99 -17.35 10.79
C LYS A 239 4.50 -17.28 11.10
N ALA A 240 3.91 -18.39 11.53
CA ALA A 240 2.53 -18.42 12.01
C ALA A 240 2.39 -17.63 13.33
N MET A 241 1.27 -16.95 13.49
CA MET A 241 0.98 -16.17 14.70
C MET A 241 0.14 -16.97 15.67
N ARG A 242 0.37 -16.75 16.96
CA ARG A 242 -0.36 -17.43 18.03
C ARG A 242 -1.65 -16.67 18.34
N ARG A 243 -2.75 -17.41 18.48
CA ARG A 243 -4.04 -16.86 18.96
C ARG A 243 -3.96 -16.49 20.44
N THR A 244 -4.72 -15.49 20.82
CA THR A 244 -4.99 -15.16 22.24
C THR A 244 -6.43 -15.57 22.60
N PRO A 245 -6.75 -15.88 23.87
CA PRO A 245 -8.12 -16.17 24.25
C PRO A 245 -9.04 -14.97 23.98
N ALA A 246 -10.21 -15.22 23.39
CA ALA A 246 -11.21 -14.19 23.18
C ALA A 246 -11.85 -13.77 24.50
N LYS A 247 -12.29 -12.51 24.60
CA LYS A 247 -12.81 -11.93 25.83
C LYS A 247 -14.31 -12.20 25.92
N ARG A 248 -14.79 -12.61 27.10
CA ARG A 248 -16.24 -12.66 27.34
C ARG A 248 -16.82 -11.26 27.47
N ILE A 249 -17.90 -11.02 26.76
CA ILE A 249 -18.70 -9.80 26.85
C ILE A 249 -19.36 -9.80 28.24
N ARG A 250 -18.99 -8.83 29.10
CA ARG A 250 -19.64 -8.66 30.40
C ARG A 250 -20.99 -7.99 30.17
N ASN A 251 -22.09 -8.70 30.47
CA ASN A 251 -23.45 -8.15 30.43
C ASN A 251 -23.61 -6.96 31.41
N ASN A 252 -23.32 -5.76 30.94
CA ASN A 252 -23.81 -4.50 31.52
C ASN A 252 -24.46 -3.60 30.44
N ARG A 253 -24.76 -4.15 29.25
CA ARG A 253 -25.52 -3.46 28.17
C ARG A 253 -26.94 -4.01 27.96
N MET A 254 -27.52 -4.69 28.96
CA MET A 254 -28.96 -5.01 29.03
C MET A 254 -29.62 -4.25 30.20
N LYS A 255 -29.55 -2.92 30.19
CA LYS A 255 -30.44 -2.05 30.99
C LYS A 255 -30.74 -0.74 30.25
N THR A 256 -31.23 -0.82 29.02
CA THR A 256 -32.02 0.26 28.37
C THR A 256 -32.63 -0.28 27.07
N ALA A 257 -33.61 -1.16 27.19
CA ALA A 257 -34.61 -1.41 26.15
C ALA A 257 -35.71 -2.29 26.73
N SER A 258 -36.77 -1.66 27.21
CA SER A 258 -38.18 -2.11 27.24
C SER A 258 -38.88 -1.58 28.49
N SER A 259 -39.76 -0.62 28.24
CA SER A 259 -41.04 -0.28 28.89
C SER A 259 -41.24 -0.54 30.38
#